data_AF-A1RTX7-F1
#
_entry.id   AF-A1RTX7-F1
#
_cell.length_a   1.000
_cell.length_b   1.000
_cell.length_c   1.000
_cell.angle_alpha   90.00
_cell.angle_beta   90.00
_cell.angle_gamma   90.00
#
_symmetry.space_group_name_H-M   'P 1'
#
loop_
_entity.id
_entity.type
_entity.pdbx_description
1 polymer ?
#
loop_
_entity_poly.entity_id
_entity_poly.type
_entity_poly.pdbx_seq_one_letter_code
_entity_poly.pdbx_strand_id
1 'polypeptide(L)'
;MERIMRWVDVFNDIARRENNFHSFLIEKSEEFVNAVLTLEEVSAKGDCRDGAFAMATVTMTGNRAVLEMSSGTYKKCATQTGYNADYTKSIVEKLDLGNDPELIGFIKSIKNEGDFITLLEAVIQSFSNTST
;
A
#
# COMPACT_ATOMS: atom_id res chain seq x y z
N MET A 1 -14.21 -5.00 6.08
CA MET A 1 -13.47 -6.26 6.31
C MET A 1 -13.26 -7.09 5.05
N GLU A 2 -14.31 -7.46 4.32
CA GLU A 2 -14.17 -8.30 3.10
C GLU A 2 -13.19 -7.72 2.07
N ARG A 3 -13.18 -6.39 1.87
CA ARG A 3 -12.24 -5.70 0.98
C ARG A 3 -10.79 -5.75 1.47
N ILE A 4 -10.57 -5.69 2.78
CA ILE A 4 -9.25 -5.81 3.39
C ILE A 4 -8.71 -7.22 3.16
N MET A 5 -9.52 -8.25 3.44
CA MET A 5 -9.11 -9.64 3.20
C MET A 5 -8.76 -9.90 1.73
N ARG A 6 -9.60 -9.42 0.80
CA ARG A 6 -9.29 -9.51 -0.64
C ARG A 6 -8.03 -8.75 -1.02
N TRP A 7 -7.75 -7.60 -0.39
CA TRP A 7 -6.49 -6.89 -0.60
C TRP A 7 -5.29 -7.70 -0.09
N VAL A 8 -5.40 -8.31 1.10
CA VAL A 8 -4.37 -9.19 1.68
C VAL A 8 -4.13 -10.40 0.77
N ASP A 9 -5.17 -10.99 0.19
CA ASP A 9 -5.04 -12.12 -0.74
C ASP A 9 -4.25 -11.71 -1.99
N VAL A 10 -4.56 -10.56 -2.59
CA VAL A 10 -3.82 -10.04 -3.76
C VAL A 10 -2.37 -9.71 -3.39
N PHE A 11 -2.15 -9.04 -2.25
CA PHE A 11 -0.81 -8.72 -1.75
C PHE A 11 0.04 -9.98 -1.60
N ASN A 12 -0.51 -11.01 -0.95
CA ASN A 12 0.18 -12.28 -0.73
C ASN A 12 0.40 -13.07 -2.02
N ASP A 13 -0.54 -13.04 -2.97
CA ASP A 13 -0.36 -13.68 -4.28
C ASP A 13 0.82 -13.04 -5.03
N ILE A 14 0.90 -11.71 -5.07
CA ILE A 14 1.99 -11.00 -5.73
C ILE A 14 3.32 -11.25 -5.01
N ALA A 15 3.34 -11.18 -3.67
CA ALA A 15 4.54 -11.37 -2.87
C ALA A 15 5.19 -12.75 -3.05
N ARG A 16 4.40 -13.79 -3.37
CA ARG A 16 4.88 -15.16 -3.59
C ARG A 16 5.42 -15.43 -5.00
N ARG A 17 5.21 -14.51 -5.94
CA ARG A 17 5.68 -14.66 -7.33
C ARG A 17 7.16 -14.35 -7.45
N GLU A 18 7.87 -15.13 -8.24
CA GLU A 18 9.29 -14.90 -8.54
C GLU A 18 9.52 -13.57 -9.30
N ASN A 19 8.58 -13.20 -10.16
CA ASN A 19 8.60 -11.96 -10.94
C ASN A 19 7.61 -10.95 -10.37
N ASN A 20 8.00 -10.27 -9.31
CA ASN A 20 7.30 -9.11 -8.79
C ASN A 20 8.21 -7.87 -8.78
N PHE A 21 7.57 -6.70 -8.73
CA PHE A 21 8.20 -5.44 -8.42
C PHE A 21 7.68 -4.96 -7.08
N HIS A 22 8.58 -4.42 -6.29
CA HIS A 22 8.32 -4.00 -4.93
C HIS A 22 8.98 -2.65 -4.70
N SER A 23 8.21 -1.69 -4.22
CA SER A 23 8.72 -0.39 -3.81
C SER A 23 8.11 0.08 -2.49
N PHE A 24 8.96 0.72 -1.70
CA PHE A 24 8.57 1.50 -0.54
C PHE A 24 9.07 2.92 -0.69
N LEU A 25 8.17 3.90 -0.55
CA LEU A 25 8.47 5.32 -0.60
C LEU A 25 7.95 5.96 0.68
N ILE A 26 8.76 6.80 1.31
CA ILE A 26 8.33 7.63 2.44
C ILE A 26 8.75 9.07 2.24
N GLU A 27 7.80 9.97 2.39
CA GLU A 27 8.01 11.41 2.48
C GLU A 27 7.46 11.87 3.83
N LYS A 28 8.26 12.61 4.61
CA LYS A 28 7.82 13.09 5.91
C LYS A 28 8.47 14.38 6.36
N SER A 29 7.74 15.09 7.21
CA SER A 29 8.19 16.23 8.01
C SER A 29 7.65 16.10 9.44
N GLU A 30 7.76 17.15 10.25
CA GLU A 30 7.19 17.17 11.60
C GLU A 30 5.65 17.10 11.59
N GLU A 31 5.02 17.63 10.54
CA GLU A 31 3.57 17.81 10.43
C GLU A 31 2.89 16.81 9.48
N PHE A 32 3.65 16.12 8.64
CA PHE A 32 3.07 15.13 7.71
C PHE A 32 3.95 13.89 7.56
N VAL A 33 3.28 12.76 7.28
CA VAL A 33 3.91 11.52 6.83
C VAL A 33 3.10 11.00 5.66
N ASN A 34 3.75 10.63 4.58
CA ASN A 34 3.16 9.91 3.47
C ASN A 34 4.07 8.71 3.16
N ALA A 35 3.66 7.53 3.58
CA ALA A 35 4.38 6.29 3.34
C ALA A 35 3.55 5.38 2.44
N VAL A 36 4.16 4.91 1.35
CA VAL A 36 3.52 4.12 0.30
C VAL A 36 4.31 2.85 0.08
N LEU A 37 3.62 1.72 0.21
CA LEU A 37 4.09 0.39 -0.14
C LEU A 37 3.35 -0.07 -1.40
N THR A 38 4.08 -0.47 -2.43
CA THR A 38 3.51 -0.98 -3.68
C THR A 38 4.15 -2.31 -4.05
N LEU A 39 3.30 -3.30 -4.30
CA LEU A 39 3.66 -4.57 -4.93
C LEU A 39 2.95 -4.69 -6.28
N GLU A 40 3.70 -5.12 -7.29
CA GLU A 40 3.24 -5.31 -8.65
C GLU A 40 3.67 -6.67 -9.16
N GLU A 41 2.76 -7.43 -9.74
CA GLU A 41 3.10 -8.57 -10.58
C GLU A 41 3.74 -8.07 -11.88
N VAL A 42 4.88 -8.64 -12.31
CA VAL A 42 5.53 -8.21 -13.55
C VAL A 42 5.36 -9.27 -14.63
N SER A 43 4.37 -9.08 -15.50
CA SER A 43 4.19 -9.89 -16.70
C SER A 43 4.49 -9.06 -17.96
N ALA A 44 5.30 -9.62 -18.86
CA ALA A 44 5.63 -8.98 -20.13
C ALA A 44 4.51 -9.21 -21.16
N LYS A 45 4.08 -8.14 -21.83
CA LYS A 45 3.07 -8.20 -22.88
C LYS A 45 3.41 -7.21 -24.00
N GLY A 46 4.18 -7.71 -24.97
CA GLY A 46 4.79 -6.86 -26.00
C GLY A 46 5.74 -5.85 -25.37
N ASP A 47 5.61 -4.57 -25.75
CA ASP A 47 6.42 -3.47 -25.21
C ASP A 47 5.89 -2.90 -23.88
N CYS A 48 4.88 -3.54 -23.30
CA CYS A 48 4.27 -3.17 -22.04
C CYS A 48 4.52 -4.24 -20.96
N ARG A 49 4.43 -3.80 -19.71
CA ARG A 49 4.26 -4.66 -18.54
C ARG A 49 2.82 -4.51 -18.05
N ASP A 50 2.15 -5.60 -17.76
CA ASP A 50 0.86 -5.58 -17.10
C ASP A 50 0.84 -6.63 -15.98
N GLY A 51 -0.14 -6.50 -15.09
CA GLY A 51 -0.28 -7.40 -13.95
C GLY A 51 -1.21 -6.85 -12.89
N ALA A 52 -1.42 -7.65 -11.84
CA ALA A 52 -2.05 -7.17 -10.63
C ALA A 52 -1.12 -6.24 -9.83
N PHE A 53 -1.70 -5.32 -9.06
CA PHE A 53 -0.98 -4.55 -8.05
C PHE A 53 -1.73 -4.56 -6.73
N ALA A 54 -0.98 -4.42 -5.63
CA ALA A 54 -1.46 -4.11 -4.30
C ALA A 54 -0.66 -2.93 -3.75
N MET A 55 -1.35 -1.91 -3.24
CA MET A 55 -0.76 -0.71 -2.67
C MET A 55 -1.38 -0.42 -1.32
N ALA A 56 -0.55 -0.07 -0.34
CA ALA A 56 -0.96 0.47 0.94
C ALA A 56 -0.32 1.85 1.15
N THR A 57 -1.10 2.82 1.60
CA THR A 57 -0.66 4.20 1.83
C THR A 57 -1.09 4.64 3.22
N VAL A 58 -0.13 5.01 4.05
CA VAL A 58 -0.40 5.71 5.31
C VAL A 58 -0.12 7.19 5.10
N THR A 59 -1.15 8.00 5.29
CA THR A 59 -1.04 9.45 5.28
C THR A 59 -1.37 9.98 6.66
N MET A 60 -0.49 10.81 7.20
CA MET A 60 -0.71 11.60 8.40
C MET A 60 -0.61 13.07 8.04
N THR A 61 -1.57 13.87 8.49
CA THR A 61 -1.53 15.34 8.38
C THR A 61 -1.94 15.92 9.72
N GLY A 62 -1.07 16.75 10.31
CA GLY A 62 -1.19 17.16 11.70
C GLY A 62 -1.12 15.95 12.63
N ASN A 63 -2.21 15.72 13.37
CA ASN A 63 -2.34 14.61 14.31
C ASN A 63 -3.39 13.56 13.88
N ARG A 64 -3.79 13.51 12.61
CA ARG A 64 -4.74 12.49 12.14
C ARG A 64 -4.10 11.62 11.07
N ALA A 65 -4.30 10.32 11.18
CA ALA A 65 -3.77 9.33 10.25
C ALA A 65 -4.86 8.55 9.53
N VAL A 66 -4.61 8.25 8.26
CA VAL A 66 -5.47 7.44 7.39
C VAL A 66 -4.61 6.37 6.72
N LEU A 67 -5.10 5.14 6.69
CA LEU A 67 -4.55 4.04 5.90
C LEU A 67 -5.48 3.79 4.71
N GLU A 68 -4.97 3.93 3.48
CA GLU A 68 -5.63 3.47 2.26
C GLU A 68 -4.99 2.17 1.78
N MET A 69 -5.80 1.15 1.54
CA MET A 69 -5.39 -0.09 0.87
C MET A 69 -6.12 -0.17 -0.46
N SER A 70 -5.38 -0.39 -1.54
CA SER A 70 -5.97 -0.53 -2.87
C SER A 70 -5.29 -1.62 -3.67
N SER A 71 -6.06 -2.28 -4.53
CA SER A 71 -5.54 -3.26 -5.47
C SER A 71 -6.32 -3.26 -6.77
N GLY A 72 -5.71 -3.81 -7.82
CA GLY A 72 -6.31 -3.87 -9.14
C GLY A 72 -5.30 -4.27 -10.18
N THR A 73 -5.43 -3.72 -11.39
CA THR A 73 -4.52 -4.03 -12.50
C THR A 73 -3.76 -2.77 -12.92
N TYR A 74 -2.55 -2.95 -13.40
CA TYR A 74 -1.78 -1.86 -13.98
C TYR A 74 -1.29 -2.23 -15.39
N LYS A 75 -0.99 -1.20 -16.18
CA LYS A 75 -0.33 -1.32 -17.47
C LYS A 75 0.74 -0.25 -17.58
N LYS A 76 1.99 -0.67 -17.75
CA LYS A 76 3.16 0.20 -17.89
C LYS A 76 3.83 -0.01 -19.23
N CYS A 77 3.73 0.97 -20.13
CA CYS A 77 4.30 0.89 -21.48
C CYS A 77 5.45 1.86 -21.66
N ALA A 78 6.44 1.48 -22.46
CA ALA A 78 7.49 2.41 -22.89
C ALA A 78 6.91 3.55 -23.74
N THR A 79 7.49 4.73 -23.59
CA THR A 79 7.20 5.94 -24.37
C THR A 79 8.50 6.55 -24.85
N GLN A 80 8.46 7.54 -25.74
CA GLN A 80 9.68 8.19 -26.24
C GLN A 80 10.54 8.84 -25.14
N THR A 81 9.95 9.20 -24.00
CA THR A 81 10.62 9.92 -22.91
C THR A 81 10.72 9.12 -21.61
N GLY A 82 10.37 7.82 -21.62
CA GLY A 82 10.37 6.99 -20.42
C GLY A 82 9.24 5.97 -20.43
N TYR A 83 8.38 5.98 -19.41
CA TYR A 83 7.27 5.04 -19.26
C TYR A 83 5.98 5.78 -18.89
N ASN A 84 4.84 5.33 -19.41
CA ASN A 84 3.53 5.67 -18.87
C ASN A 84 2.98 4.47 -18.09
N ALA A 85 2.42 4.70 -16.91
CA ALA A 85 1.83 3.66 -16.06
C ALA A 85 0.38 4.04 -15.72
N ASP A 86 -0.55 3.23 -16.19
CA ASP A 86 -1.99 3.39 -15.95
C ASP A 86 -2.45 2.35 -14.91
N TYR A 87 -3.04 2.82 -13.81
CA TYR A 87 -3.54 1.96 -12.73
C TYR A 87 -5.07 1.99 -12.71
N THR A 88 -5.67 0.81 -12.73
CA THR A 88 -7.12 0.64 -12.56
C THR A 88 -7.40 0.01 -11.21
N LYS A 89 -7.82 0.84 -10.24
CA LYS A 89 -8.19 0.39 -8.89
C LYS A 89 -9.52 -0.37 -8.95
N SER A 90 -9.53 -1.60 -8.45
CA SER A 90 -10.73 -2.44 -8.33
C SER A 90 -11.20 -2.59 -6.88
N ILE A 91 -10.25 -2.55 -5.95
CA ILE A 91 -10.48 -2.52 -4.51
C ILE A 91 -9.86 -1.23 -3.98
N VAL A 92 -10.64 -0.51 -3.17
CA VAL A 92 -10.17 0.63 -2.38
C VAL A 92 -10.87 0.54 -1.02
N GLU A 93 -10.07 0.48 0.04
CA GLU A 93 -10.50 0.57 1.42
C GLU A 93 -9.73 1.71 2.09
N LYS A 94 -10.43 2.57 2.81
CA LYS A 94 -9.81 3.64 3.61
C LYS A 94 -10.20 3.47 5.06
N LEU A 95 -9.21 3.44 5.93
CA LEU A 95 -9.35 3.32 7.37
C LEU A 95 -8.86 4.61 8.01
N ASP A 96 -9.75 5.27 8.73
CA ASP A 96 -9.36 6.35 9.61
C ASP A 96 -8.75 5.74 10.87
N LEU A 97 -7.45 5.93 11.04
CA LEU A 97 -6.74 5.42 12.20
C LEU A 97 -6.85 6.39 13.40
N GLY A 98 -7.48 7.56 13.19
CA GLY A 98 -7.72 8.54 14.24
C GLY A 98 -6.49 9.36 14.59
N ASN A 99 -6.43 9.78 15.85
CA ASN A 99 -5.46 10.73 16.39
C ASN A 99 -4.84 10.27 17.72
N ASP A 100 -4.83 8.96 17.96
CA ASP A 100 -4.22 8.38 19.15
C ASP A 100 -2.72 8.75 19.23
N PRO A 101 -2.23 9.33 20.34
CA PRO A 101 -0.85 9.82 20.44
C PRO A 101 0.21 8.73 20.26
N GLU A 102 -0.04 7.50 20.71
CA GLU A 102 0.92 6.40 20.57
C GLU A 102 1.03 5.97 19.11
N LEU A 103 -0.11 5.79 18.44
CA LEU A 103 -0.17 5.51 17.01
C LEU A 103 0.49 6.62 16.18
N ILE A 104 0.16 7.88 16.44
CA ILE A 104 0.75 9.01 15.73
C ILE A 104 2.26 9.08 15.96
N GLY A 105 2.71 8.81 17.19
CA GLY A 105 4.13 8.65 17.52
C GLY A 105 4.79 7.54 16.69
N PHE A 106 4.13 6.38 16.58
CA PHE A 106 4.61 5.27 15.75
C PHE A 106 4.71 5.68 14.28
N ILE A 107 3.68 6.29 13.70
CA ILE A 107 3.64 6.71 12.29
C ILE A 107 4.76 7.71 11.98
N LYS A 108 4.99 8.71 12.85
CA LYS A 108 6.12 9.65 12.72
C LYS A 108 7.47 8.95 12.78
N SER A 109 7.55 7.86 13.56
CA SER A 109 8.78 7.10 13.74
C SER A 109 9.15 6.16 12.58
N ILE A 110 8.22 5.86 11.66
CA ILE A 110 8.46 5.01 10.48
C ILE A 110 9.68 5.53 9.71
N LYS A 111 10.65 4.66 9.49
CA LYS A 111 11.90 4.95 8.75
C LYS A 111 12.11 4.02 7.57
N ASN A 112 11.53 2.83 7.62
CA ASN A 112 11.74 1.78 6.62
C ASN A 112 10.44 1.01 6.37
N GLU A 113 10.51 0.13 5.38
CA GLU A 113 9.40 -0.74 4.98
C GLU A 113 8.95 -1.69 6.09
N GLY A 114 9.87 -2.24 6.89
CA GLY A 114 9.56 -3.13 8.00
C GLY A 114 8.72 -2.46 9.10
N ASP A 115 9.01 -1.20 9.41
CA ASP A 115 8.18 -0.41 10.33
C ASP A 115 6.75 -0.23 9.77
N PHE A 116 6.65 0.00 8.46
CA PHE A 116 5.38 0.17 7.76
C PHE A 116 4.57 -1.13 7.72
N ILE A 117 5.21 -2.27 7.44
CA ILE A 117 4.58 -3.60 7.49
C ILE A 117 4.08 -3.89 8.90
N THR A 118 4.87 -3.58 9.93
CA THR A 118 4.46 -3.77 11.34
C THR A 118 3.17 -2.99 11.66
N LEU A 119 3.07 -1.73 11.19
CA LEU A 119 1.83 -0.95 11.32
C LEU A 119 0.67 -1.60 10.58
N LEU A 120 0.89 -2.01 9.33
CA LEU A 120 -0.14 -2.63 8.49
C LEU A 120 -0.67 -3.92 9.13
N GLU A 121 0.20 -4.78 9.63
CA GLU A 121 -0.15 -6.00 10.36
C GLU A 121 -0.96 -5.69 11.61
N ALA A 122 -0.51 -4.74 12.43
CA ALA A 122 -1.22 -4.34 13.66
C ALA A 122 -2.63 -3.81 13.36
N VAL A 123 -2.78 -3.00 12.32
CA VAL A 123 -4.08 -2.49 11.87
C VAL A 123 -4.97 -3.64 11.37
N ILE A 124 -4.46 -4.52 10.51
CA ILE A 124 -5.26 -5.65 10.00
C ILE A 124 -5.70 -6.59 11.14
N GLN A 125 -4.83 -6.85 12.12
CA GLN A 125 -5.15 -7.69 13.29
C GLN A 125 -6.22 -7.04 14.19
N SER A 126 -6.15 -5.73 14.43
CA SER A 126 -7.15 -5.05 15.26
C SER A 126 -8.54 -5.11 14.63
N PHE A 127 -8.64 -4.90 13.32
CA PHE A 127 -9.91 -5.04 12.61
C PHE A 127 -10.41 -6.48 12.58
N SER A 128 -9.52 -7.48 12.43
CA SER A 128 -9.90 -8.90 12.44
C SER A 128 -10.49 -9.35 13.80
N ASN A 129 -9.97 -8.83 14.91
CA ASN A 129 -10.43 -9.15 16.26
C ASN A 129 -11.74 -8.46 16.66
N THR A 130 -12.24 -7.51 15.87
CA THR A 130 -13.50 -6.79 16.16
C THR A 130 -14.74 -7.48 15.58
N SER A 131 -14.61 -8.70 15.05
CA SER A 131 -15.71 -9.49 14.44
C SER A 131 -16.27 -10.63 15.30
N THR A 132 -16.02 -10.59 16.62
CA THR A 132 -16.64 -11.47 17.62
C THR A 132 -17.44 -10.64 18.59
#